data_AF-A0A7C6W732-F1
#
_entry.id   AF-A0A7C6W732-F1
#
_cell.length_a   1.000
_cell.length_b   1.000
_cell.length_c   1.000
_cell.angle_alpha   90.00
_cell.angle_beta   90.00
_cell.angle_gamma   90.00
#
_symmetry.space_group_name_H-M   'P 1'
#
loop_
_entity.id
_entity.type
_entity.pdbx_description
1 polymer ?
#
loop_
_entity_poly.entity_id
_entity_poly.type
_entity_poly.pdbx_seq_one_letter_code
_entity_poly.pdbx_strand_id
1 'polypeptide(L)' 'MQTFLSKLIDANGNMVNFERWNYKSINTVIKNLKELYKHSIYRKDIAQSKKIVIYKTNYHCNDENKVFEQDINEFLKDV' A
#
# COMPACT_ATOMS: atom_id res chain seq x y z
N MET A 1 13.05 -14.09 0.68
CA MET A 1 11.94 -13.20 1.10
C MET A 1 12.29 -11.79 0.68
N GLN A 2 11.31 -10.94 0.35
CA GLN A 2 11.51 -9.55 -0.05
C GLN A 2 10.68 -8.65 0.88
N THR A 3 11.19 -7.46 1.19
CA THR A 3 10.43 -6.47 1.97
C THR A 3 9.72 -5.54 0.99
N PHE A 4 8.43 -5.33 1.25
CA PHE A 4 7.60 -4.36 0.55
C PHE A 4 7.08 -3.33 1.55
N LEU A 5 6.87 -2.12 1.05
CA LEU A 5 6.28 -1.02 1.80
C LEU A 5 5.10 -0.50 0.99
N SER A 6 3.90 -0.58 1.54
CA SER A 6 2.72 0.05 0.94
C SER A 6 2.46 1.38 1.62
N LYS A 7 2.24 2.43 0.85
CA LYS A 7 1.91 3.76 1.33
C LYS A 7 0.55 4.17 0.79
N LEU A 8 -0.28 4.68 1.67
CA LEU A 8 -1.47 5.44 1.35
C LEU A 8 -1.07 6.90 1.17
N ILE A 9 -1.43 7.49 0.03
CA ILE A 9 -1.02 8.84 -0.36
C ILE A 9 -2.28 9.69 -0.59
N ASP A 10 -2.32 10.88 0.02
CA ASP A 10 -3.42 11.84 -0.15
C ASP A 10 -3.38 12.55 -1.52
N ALA A 11 -4.34 13.43 -1.77
CA ALA A 11 -4.41 14.20 -3.02
C ALA A 11 -3.25 15.19 -3.22
N ASN A 12 -2.56 15.58 -2.14
CA ASN A 12 -1.44 16.51 -2.14
C ASN A 12 -0.08 15.80 -2.27
N GLY A 13 -0.06 14.47 -2.28
CA GLY A 13 1.16 13.67 -2.33
C GLY A 13 1.75 13.34 -0.96
N ASN A 14 1.08 13.68 0.14
CA ASN A 14 1.54 13.33 1.48
C ASN A 14 1.19 11.90 1.82
N MET A 15 2.06 11.26 2.59
CA MET A 15 1.80 9.93 3.14
C MET A 15 0.78 10.03 4.28
N VAL A 16 -0.34 9.33 4.15
CA VAL A 16 -1.38 9.21 5.18
C VAL A 16 -1.02 8.09 6.15
N ASN A 17 -0.69 6.91 5.61
CA ASN A 17 -0.32 5.74 6.39
C ASN A 17 0.62 4.83 5.57
N PHE A 18 1.31 3.91 6.22
CA PHE A 18 2.12 2.89 5.58
C PHE A 18 2.06 1.55 6.31
N GLU A 19 2.27 0.49 5.55
CA GLU A 19 2.36 -0.88 6.07
C GLU A 19 3.60 -1.56 5.50
N ARG A 20 4.28 -2.35 6.33
CA ARG A 20 5.48 -3.10 5.95
C ARG A 20 5.17 -4.58 5.83
N TRP A 21 5.64 -5.19 4.75
CA TRP A 21 5.33 -6.56 4.40
C TRP A 21 6.61 -7.35 4.10
N ASN A 22 6.64 -8.61 4.52
CA ASN A 22 7.73 -9.54 4.22
C ASN A 22 7.18 -10.76 3.48
N TYR A 23 7.12 -10.67 2.15
CA TYR A 23 6.56 -11.72 1.29
C TYR A 23 7.49 -12.08 0.13
N LYS A 24 7.17 -13.17 -0.58
CA LYS A 24 7.92 -13.59 -1.77
C LYS A 24 7.52 -12.80 -3.02
N SER A 25 6.29 -12.29 -3.10
CA SER A 25 5.76 -11.60 -4.27
C SER A 25 4.86 -10.43 -3.90
N ILE A 26 4.76 -9.46 -4.81
CA ILE A 26 3.87 -8.31 -4.68
C ILE A 26 2.38 -8.70 -4.74
N ASN A 27 2.03 -9.73 -5.50
CA ASN A 27 0.64 -10.20 -5.60
C ASN A 27 0.11 -10.67 -4.24
N THR A 28 0.95 -11.29 -3.41
CA THR A 28 0.59 -11.63 -2.03
C THR A 28 0.38 -10.39 -1.17
N VAL A 29 1.21 -9.36 -1.34
CA VAL A 29 1.05 -8.05 -0.66
C VAL A 29 -0.28 -7.41 -1.04
N ILE A 30 -0.60 -7.33 -2.34
CA ILE A 30 -1.85 -6.75 -2.86
C ILE A 30 -3.07 -7.48 -2.29
N LYS A 31 -3.08 -8.82 -2.33
CA LYS A 31 -4.18 -9.61 -1.78
C LYS A 31 -4.38 -9.34 -0.28
N ASN A 32 -3.31 -9.36 0.49
CA ASN A 32 -3.40 -9.15 1.94
C ASN A 32 -3.75 -7.69 2.30
N LEU A 33 -3.32 -6.71 1.51
CA LEU A 33 -3.71 -5.31 1.66
C LEU A 33 -5.21 -5.11 1.44
N LYS A 34 -5.77 -5.72 0.39
CA LYS A 34 -7.21 -5.66 0.11
C LYS A 34 -8.01 -6.20 1.30
N GLU A 35 -7.61 -7.35 1.86
CA GLU A 35 -8.26 -7.90 3.07
C GLU A 35 -8.05 -7.00 4.30
N LEU A 36 -6.84 -6.48 4.52
CA LEU A 36 -6.53 -5.59 5.64
C LEU A 36 -7.41 -4.33 5.62
N TYR A 37 -7.61 -3.74 4.44
CA TYR A 37 -8.37 -2.52 4.27
C TYR A 37 -9.89 -2.70 4.33
N LYS A 38 -10.40 -3.94 4.44
CA LYS A 38 -11.79 -4.20 4.83
C LYS A 38 -12.04 -3.84 6.30
N HIS A 39 -11.00 -3.85 7.14
CA HIS A 39 -11.15 -3.56 8.56
C HIS A 39 -11.49 -2.09 8.80
N SER A 40 -12.47 -1.85 9.68
CA SER A 40 -13.02 -0.51 9.95
C SER A 40 -11.98 0.50 10.44
N ILE A 41 -10.89 0.03 11.05
CA ILE A 41 -9.80 0.86 11.56
C ILE A 41 -9.12 1.69 10.47
N TYR A 42 -9.09 1.21 9.22
CA TYR A 42 -8.47 1.90 8.09
C TYR A 42 -9.43 2.82 7.34
N ARG A 43 -10.72 2.86 7.68
CA ARG A 43 -11.72 3.66 6.94
C ARG A 43 -11.35 5.13 6.81
N LYS A 44 -10.82 5.73 7.88
CA LYS A 44 -10.42 7.14 7.90
C LYS A 44 -9.24 7.39 6.97
N ASP A 45 -8.22 6.53 7.06
CA ASP A 45 -7.00 6.66 6.24
C ASP A 45 -7.33 6.45 4.76
N ILE A 46 -8.16 5.45 4.44
CA ILE A 46 -8.63 5.20 3.07
C ILE A 46 -9.42 6.40 2.53
N ALA A 47 -10.35 6.96 3.32
CA ALA A 47 -11.15 8.10 2.89
C ALA A 47 -10.32 9.38 2.66
N GLN A 48 -9.17 9.52 3.34
CA GLN A 48 -8.23 10.63 3.16
C GLN A 48 -7.24 10.39 2.02
N SER A 49 -7.17 9.16 1.51
CA SER A 49 -6.20 8.76 0.50
C SER A 49 -6.77 8.88 -0.90
N LYS A 50 -5.91 9.23 -1.85
CA LYS A 50 -6.23 9.19 -3.28
C LYS A 50 -5.67 7.94 -3.94
N LYS A 51 -4.48 7.50 -3.54
CA LYS A 51 -3.81 6.36 -4.18
C LYS A 51 -3.07 5.50 -3.17
N ILE A 52 -2.83 4.26 -3.57
CA ILE A 52 -1.91 3.34 -2.90
C ILE A 52 -0.68 3.14 -3.78
N VAL A 53 0.49 3.14 -3.16
CA VAL A 53 1.76 2.89 -3.82
C VAL A 53 2.51 1.79 -3.07
N ILE A 54 3.02 0.78 -3.77
CA ILE A 54 3.83 -0.27 -3.17
C ILE A 54 5.25 -0.17 -3.71
N TYR A 55 6.19 -0.15 -2.79
CA TYR A 55 7.61 -0.13 -3.05
C TYR A 55 8.23 -1.46 -2.66
N LYS A 56 9.18 -1.91 -3.45
CA LYS A 56 10.10 -2.97 -3.08
C LYS A 56 11.35 -2.31 -2.48
N THR A 57 11.73 -2.75 -1.29
CA THR A 57 12.90 -2.23 -0.56
C THR A 57 13.93 -3.33 -0.39
N ASN A 58 15.19 -3.03 -0.73
CA ASN A 58 16.26 -4.02 -0.75
C ASN A 58 17.06 -4.09 0.56
N TYR A 59 17.05 -3.04 1.40
CA TYR A 59 17.47 -2.98 2.81
C TYR A 59 17.43 -1.48 3.22
N HIS A 60 17.26 -1.15 4.51
CA HIS A 60 17.38 0.22 5.05
C HIS A 60 16.50 1.35 4.45
N CYS A 61 15.35 1.05 3.84
CA CYS A 61 14.31 2.05 3.47
C CYS A 61 14.74 3.21 2.53
N ASN A 62 16.01 3.32 2.12
CA ASN A 62 16.50 4.43 1.30
C ASN A 62 16.40 4.16 -0.20
N ASP A 63 16.39 2.89 -0.60
CA ASP A 63 16.12 2.45 -1.98
C ASP A 63 14.71 1.86 -2.06
N GLU A 64 13.74 2.73 -2.34
CA GLU A 64 12.36 2.37 -2.60
C GLU A 64 12.11 2.29 -4.11
N ASN A 65 12.09 1.08 -4.67
CA ASN A 65 11.71 0.89 -6.07
C ASN A 65 10.18 0.75 -6.17
N LYS A 66 9.50 1.72 -6.79
CA LYS A 66 8.05 1.66 -7.01
C LYS A 66 7.69 0.49 -7.92
N VAL A 67 6.94 -0.45 -7.39
CA VAL A 67 6.54 -1.68 -8.12
C VAL A 67 5.04 -1.73 -8.39
N PHE A 68 4.25 -0.85 -7.76
CA PHE A 68 2.82 -0.74 -7.99
C PHE A 68 2.30 0.64 -7.59
N GLU A 69 1.31 1.14 -8.31
CA GLU A 69 0.57 2.36 -8.01
C GLU A 69 -0.84 2.24 -8.59
N GLN A 70 -1.86 2.60 -7.81
CA GLN A 70 -3.25 2.61 -8.26
C GLN A 70 -4.08 3.61 -7.45
N ASP A 71 -5.14 4.16 -8.03
CA ASP A 71 -6.18 4.88 -7.29
C ASP A 71 -6.79 3.98 -6.21
N ILE A 72 -7.05 4.53 -5.03
CA ILE A 72 -7.50 3.71 -3.89
C ILE A 72 -8.90 3.12 -4.11
N ASN A 73 -9.78 3.83 -4.82
CA ASN A 73 -11.13 3.35 -5.10
C ASN A 73 -11.09 2.24 -6.14
N GLU A 74 -10.23 2.35 -7.14
CA GLU A 74 -10.02 1.28 -8.12
C GLU A 74 -9.36 0.05 -7.48
N PHE A 75 -8.38 0.26 -6.59
CA PHE A 75 -7.71 -0.82 -5.87
C PHE A 75 -8.69 -1.67 -5.06
N LEU A 76 -9.69 -1.02 -4.44
CA LEU A 76 -10.70 -1.66 -3.59
C LEU A 76 -11.98 -2.05 -4.33
N LYS A 77 -12.09 -1.85 -5.64
CA LYS A 77 -13.33 -2.07 -6.40
C LYS A 77 -13.79 -3.54 -6.45
N ASP A 78 -12.86 -4.48 -6.33
CA ASP A 78 -13.10 -5.94 -6.41
C ASP A 78 -13.08 -6.64 -5.04
N VAL A 79 -13.38 -5.91 -3.96
CA VAL A 79 -13.18 -6.32 -2.56
C VAL A 79 -14.49 -6.31 -1.79
#